data_AF-A0A7Z0TI31-F1
#
_entry.id   AF-A0A7Z0TI31-F1
#
_cell.length_a   1.000
_cell.length_b   1.000
_cell.length_c   1.000
_cell.angle_alpha   90.00
_cell.angle_beta   90.00
_cell.angle_gamma   90.00
#
_symmetry.space_group_name_H-M   'P 1'
#
loop_
_entity.id
_entity.type
_entity.pdbx_description
1 polymer ?
#
loop_
_entity_poly.entity_id
_entity_poly.type
_entity_poly.pdbx_seq_one_letter_code
_entity_poly.pdbx_strand_id
1 'polypeptide(L)'
;MALFAVPVVAGGVTGLLRSGLTHPFGDARACDGSEVALPAAVEAGGATLPQDATDVRYHTHDGKAVVSFVSDQVPDYLVRAGLVPDRDALFAERDVVKYAMEPGTTELPRGLCGEGLRAPVWYGTTPDGMILVERAPSGAEELRRPARVQVTFQYTEPAP
;
A
#
# COMPACT_ATOMS: atom_id res chain seq x y z
N MET A 1 -3.57 71.09 -13.80
CA MET A 1 -3.01 70.44 -15.00
C MET A 1 -1.86 69.54 -14.53
N ALA A 2 -2.00 68.22 -14.71
CA ALA A 2 -0.97 67.15 -14.70
C ALA A 2 0.01 67.02 -13.51
N LEU A 3 0.43 65.86 -13.01
CA LEU A 3 0.03 64.45 -13.15
C LEU A 3 0.64 63.76 -11.91
N PHE A 4 -0.14 62.96 -11.17
CA PHE A 4 0.36 62.11 -10.09
C PHE A 4 1.02 60.85 -10.67
N ALA A 5 2.16 60.44 -10.11
CA ALA A 5 2.66 59.08 -10.24
C ALA A 5 3.20 58.61 -8.88
N VAL A 6 2.36 57.91 -8.13
CA VAL A 6 2.76 57.11 -6.96
C VAL A 6 3.01 55.69 -7.46
N PRO A 7 4.20 55.10 -7.28
CA PRO A 7 4.40 53.70 -7.59
C PRO A 7 3.67 52.85 -6.53
N VAL A 8 2.58 52.21 -6.96
CA VAL A 8 1.92 51.14 -6.20
C VAL A 8 2.85 49.92 -6.24
N VAL A 9 3.52 49.64 -5.12
CA VAL A 9 4.19 48.36 -4.90
C VAL A 9 3.11 47.33 -4.55
N ALA A 10 2.47 46.78 -5.57
CA ALA A 10 1.63 45.58 -5.45
C ALA A 10 2.49 44.35 -5.80
N GLY A 11 3.40 44.00 -4.89
CA GLY A 11 4.19 42.76 -4.97
C GLY A 11 3.60 41.73 -4.01
N GLY A 12 2.80 40.82 -4.55
CA GLY A 12 1.92 39.91 -3.81
C GLY A 12 2.60 39.04 -2.76
N VAL A 13 2.13 39.18 -1.52
CA VAL A 13 2.21 38.17 -0.46
C VAL A 13 1.13 37.10 -0.71
N THR A 14 1.24 36.32 -1.77
CA THR A 14 0.27 35.24 -2.07
C THR A 14 0.89 34.12 -2.92
N GLY A 15 1.86 33.38 -2.38
CA GLY A 15 2.48 32.30 -3.15
C GLY A 15 3.17 31.17 -2.41
N LEU A 16 3.15 31.12 -1.07
CA LEU A 16 3.74 30.01 -0.31
C LEU A 16 2.70 29.09 0.36
N LEU A 17 1.43 29.21 -0.01
CA LEU A 17 0.32 28.41 0.51
C LEU A 17 -0.33 27.60 -0.61
N ARG A 18 0.29 26.48 -1.07
CA ARG A 18 -0.46 25.33 -1.65
C ARG A 18 0.34 24.11 -2.11
N SER A 19 1.61 23.93 -1.76
CA SER A 19 2.34 22.73 -2.23
C SER A 19 2.15 21.49 -1.33
N GLY A 20 1.42 21.61 -0.21
CA GLY A 20 0.95 20.45 0.56
C GLY A 20 -0.44 20.04 0.07
N LEU A 21 -0.51 19.33 -1.04
CA LEU A 21 -1.73 18.62 -1.46
C LEU A 21 -2.25 17.83 -0.26
N THR A 22 -3.48 18.14 0.13
CA THR A 22 -4.18 17.59 1.29
C THR A 22 -4.31 16.08 1.14
N HIS A 23 -3.42 15.32 1.78
CA HIS A 23 -3.60 13.87 1.92
C HIS A 23 -4.95 13.60 2.61
N PRO A 24 -5.73 12.60 2.18
CA PRO A 24 -6.97 12.23 2.85
C PRO A 24 -6.73 12.04 4.35
N PHE A 25 -7.58 12.65 5.17
CA PHE A 25 -7.50 12.62 6.64
C PHE A 25 -6.19 13.20 7.23
N GLY A 26 -5.36 13.86 6.42
CA GLY A 26 -4.01 14.27 6.80
C GLY A 26 -3.01 13.10 6.89
N ASP A 27 -3.38 11.89 6.45
CA ASP A 27 -2.51 10.71 6.44
C ASP A 27 -1.89 10.53 5.06
N ALA A 28 -0.57 10.70 4.96
CA ALA A 28 0.17 10.55 3.70
C ALA A 28 0.11 9.15 3.08
N ARG A 29 -0.31 8.14 3.85
CA ARG A 29 -0.52 6.76 3.39
C ARG A 29 -1.86 6.60 2.68
N ALA A 30 -2.84 7.45 2.98
CA ALA A 30 -4.17 7.36 2.41
C ALA A 30 -4.18 7.78 0.94
N CYS A 31 -4.79 6.97 0.08
CA CYS A 31 -5.01 7.29 -1.31
C CYS A 31 -6.32 8.04 -1.50
N ASP A 32 -6.36 8.94 -2.48
CA ASP A 32 -7.56 9.72 -2.80
C ASP A 32 -8.78 8.82 -3.03
N GLY A 33 -9.93 9.23 -2.52
CA GLY A 33 -11.16 8.44 -2.57
C GLY A 33 -11.35 7.47 -1.41
N SER A 34 -10.38 7.34 -0.50
CA SER A 34 -10.54 6.56 0.73
C SER A 34 -11.68 7.11 1.59
N GLU A 35 -12.58 6.23 2.03
CA GLU A 35 -13.73 6.56 2.87
C GLU A 35 -13.41 6.73 4.36
N VAL A 36 -12.41 6.00 4.87
CA VAL A 36 -12.06 5.94 6.31
C VAL A 36 -10.54 5.98 6.50
N ALA A 37 -10.10 6.59 7.59
CA ALA A 37 -8.69 6.56 7.99
C ALA A 37 -8.35 5.23 8.68
N LEU A 38 -7.26 4.58 8.27
CA LEU A 38 -6.73 3.42 8.99
C LEU A 38 -5.89 3.88 10.20
N PRO A 39 -5.82 3.09 11.28
CA PRO A 39 -4.95 3.39 12.41
C PRO A 39 -3.47 3.50 11.99
N ALA A 40 -2.66 4.13 12.84
CA ALA A 40 -1.21 4.22 12.61
C ALA A 40 -0.58 2.82 12.56
N ALA A 41 -0.91 1.96 13.53
CA ALA A 41 -0.56 0.54 13.52
C ALA A 41 -1.61 -0.24 12.71
N VAL A 42 -1.33 -0.47 11.43
CA VAL A 42 -2.20 -1.24 10.55
C VAL A 42 -1.98 -2.73 10.80
N GLU A 43 -3.05 -3.43 11.15
CA GLU A 43 -3.12 -4.89 11.16
C GLU A 43 -3.79 -5.34 9.86
N ALA A 44 -3.00 -5.88 8.96
CA ALA A 44 -3.47 -6.35 7.66
C ALA A 44 -3.25 -7.86 7.59
N GLY A 45 -4.24 -8.61 7.11
CA GLY A 45 -4.12 -10.07 6.98
C GLY A 45 -3.81 -10.79 8.30
N GLY A 46 -4.33 -10.29 9.42
CA GLY A 46 -4.13 -10.88 10.75
C GLY A 46 -2.79 -10.56 11.44
N ALA A 47 -1.95 -9.70 10.87
CA ALA A 47 -0.69 -9.28 11.49
C ALA A 47 -0.38 -7.79 11.30
N THR A 48 0.32 -7.19 12.27
CA THR A 48 0.87 -5.85 12.10
C THR A 48 1.90 -5.82 10.98
N LEU A 49 1.90 -4.73 10.20
CA LEU A 49 2.90 -4.49 9.16
C LEU A 49 4.34 -4.63 9.71
N PRO A 50 5.29 -5.10 8.89
CA PRO A 50 6.71 -5.14 9.26
C PRO A 50 7.24 -3.78 9.72
N GLN A 51 8.23 -3.79 10.62
CA GLN A 51 8.84 -2.55 11.11
C GLN A 51 9.63 -1.80 10.04
N ASP A 52 10.14 -2.53 9.05
CA ASP A 52 10.85 -1.99 7.88
C ASP A 52 9.90 -1.65 6.72
N ALA A 53 8.57 -1.71 6.93
CA ALA A 53 7.61 -1.41 5.89
C ALA A 53 7.78 0.03 5.39
N THR A 54 8.04 0.15 4.10
CA THR A 54 8.18 1.41 3.37
C THR A 54 7.12 1.51 2.28
N ASP A 55 6.95 2.71 1.73
CA ASP A 55 5.94 3.00 0.71
C ASP A 55 4.55 2.44 1.07
N VAL A 56 4.14 2.66 2.33
CA VAL A 56 2.85 2.20 2.83
C VAL A 56 1.75 3.08 2.22
N ARG A 57 0.87 2.45 1.46
CA ARG A 57 -0.30 3.07 0.82
C ARG A 57 -1.55 2.29 1.15
N TYR A 58 -2.66 2.98 1.34
CA TYR A 58 -3.93 2.31 1.53
C TYR A 58 -5.08 3.01 0.84
N HIS A 59 -6.07 2.22 0.44
CA HIS A 59 -7.35 2.70 -0.05
C HIS A 59 -8.47 1.94 0.65
N THR A 60 -9.40 2.66 1.28
CA THR A 60 -10.58 2.09 1.94
C THR A 60 -11.83 2.39 1.13
N HIS A 61 -12.61 1.38 0.81
CA HIS A 61 -13.87 1.53 0.11
C HIS A 61 -14.79 0.35 0.41
N ASP A 62 -16.07 0.62 0.68
CA ASP A 62 -17.11 -0.39 0.85
C ASP A 62 -16.76 -1.43 1.95
N GLY A 63 -16.28 -0.93 3.10
CA GLY A 63 -15.88 -1.76 4.25
C GLY A 63 -14.57 -2.54 4.06
N LYS A 64 -13.89 -2.40 2.91
CA LYS A 64 -12.63 -3.07 2.59
C LYS A 64 -11.46 -2.11 2.52
N ALA A 65 -10.32 -2.55 3.04
CA ALA A 65 -9.05 -1.87 2.89
C ALA A 65 -8.17 -2.68 1.95
N VAL A 66 -7.52 -2.00 1.01
CA VAL A 66 -6.36 -2.52 0.29
C VAL A 66 -5.15 -1.76 0.78
N VAL A 67 -4.17 -2.46 1.35
CA VAL A 67 -2.92 -1.90 1.86
C VAL A 67 -1.76 -2.43 1.02
N SER A 68 -0.94 -1.56 0.46
CA SER A 68 0.35 -1.92 -0.14
C SER A 68 1.51 -1.41 0.70
N PHE A 69 2.57 -2.20 0.76
CA PHE A 69 3.83 -1.82 1.40
C PHE A 69 4.99 -2.59 0.78
N VAL A 70 6.22 -2.14 1.02
CA VAL A 70 7.47 -2.77 0.59
C VAL A 70 8.29 -3.13 1.82
N SER A 71 8.79 -4.37 1.88
CA SER A 71 9.56 -4.87 3.04
C SER A 71 10.52 -6.00 2.65
N ASP A 72 11.62 -6.15 3.39
CA ASP A 72 12.53 -7.30 3.33
C ASP A 72 12.13 -8.41 4.31
N GLN A 73 11.19 -8.13 5.23
CA GLN A 73 10.69 -9.05 6.25
C GLN A 73 9.37 -9.75 5.87
N VAL A 74 9.04 -9.81 4.58
CA VAL A 74 7.80 -10.44 4.11
C VAL A 74 7.67 -11.90 4.53
N PRO A 75 8.70 -12.77 4.46
CA PRO A 75 8.57 -14.15 4.92
C PRO A 75 8.11 -14.26 6.38
N ASP A 76 8.66 -13.44 7.28
CA ASP A 76 8.24 -13.41 8.69
C ASP A 76 6.82 -12.90 8.87
N TYR A 77 6.45 -11.89 8.09
CA TYR A 77 5.09 -11.35 8.12
C TYR A 77 4.07 -12.41 7.73
N LEU A 78 4.35 -13.22 6.72
CA LEU A 78 3.46 -14.31 6.29
C LEU A 78 3.29 -15.39 7.36
N VAL A 79 4.36 -15.71 8.11
CA VAL A 79 4.28 -16.62 9.28
C VAL A 79 3.40 -16.01 10.38
N ARG A 80 3.62 -14.75 10.74
CA ARG A 80 2.82 -14.05 11.77
C ARG A 80 1.35 -13.89 11.37
N ALA A 81 1.09 -13.71 10.08
CA ALA A 81 -0.25 -13.68 9.49
C ALA A 81 -0.93 -15.08 9.45
N GLY A 82 -0.21 -16.15 9.83
CA GLY A 82 -0.73 -17.51 9.83
C GLY A 82 -0.93 -18.10 8.43
N LEU A 83 -0.31 -17.52 7.41
CA LEU A 83 -0.43 -17.98 6.02
C LEU A 83 0.48 -19.18 5.71
N VAL A 84 1.62 -19.26 6.39
CA VAL A 84 2.58 -20.36 6.26
C VAL A 84 3.06 -20.77 7.66
N PRO A 85 3.29 -22.07 7.91
CA PRO A 85 3.68 -22.55 9.24
C PRO A 85 5.07 -22.06 9.65
N ASP A 86 5.97 -21.88 8.68
CA ASP A 86 7.31 -21.33 8.82
C ASP A 86 7.79 -20.75 7.48
N ARG A 87 8.99 -20.16 7.46
CA ARG A 87 9.56 -19.53 6.26
C ARG A 87 9.88 -20.53 5.16
N ASP A 88 10.27 -21.76 5.52
CA ASP A 88 10.70 -22.79 4.57
C ASP A 88 9.49 -23.36 3.81
N ALA A 89 8.30 -23.30 4.41
CA ALA A 89 7.05 -23.73 3.79
C ALA A 89 6.50 -22.78 2.70
N LEU A 90 7.06 -21.57 2.53
CA LEU A 90 6.52 -20.53 1.65
C LEU A 90 6.32 -20.97 0.19
N PHE A 91 7.13 -21.93 -0.27
CA PHE A 91 7.08 -22.45 -1.64
C PHE A 91 6.88 -23.97 -1.73
N ALA A 92 6.49 -24.65 -0.64
CA ALA A 92 6.23 -26.08 -0.67
C ALA A 92 5.10 -26.41 -1.67
N GLU A 93 5.38 -27.27 -2.66
CA GLU A 93 4.56 -27.50 -3.87
C GLU A 93 3.06 -27.75 -3.66
N ARG A 94 2.66 -28.19 -2.46
CA ARG A 94 1.27 -28.54 -2.11
C ARG A 94 0.41 -27.33 -1.73
N ASP A 95 1.03 -26.20 -1.39
CA ASP A 95 0.37 -25.02 -0.82
C ASP A 95 0.51 -23.76 -1.70
N VAL A 96 1.25 -23.83 -2.82
CA VAL A 96 1.46 -22.67 -3.68
C VAL A 96 0.38 -22.58 -4.76
N VAL A 97 -0.71 -21.86 -4.47
CA VAL A 97 -1.57 -21.33 -5.53
C VAL A 97 -0.83 -20.17 -6.21
N LYS A 98 -0.05 -20.49 -7.25
CA LYS A 98 0.65 -19.52 -8.11
C LYS A 98 -0.40 -18.79 -8.94
N TYR A 99 -0.66 -17.51 -8.66
CA TYR A 99 -1.74 -16.78 -9.33
C TYR A 99 -1.32 -15.42 -9.88
N ALA A 100 -2.01 -15.07 -10.98
CA ALA A 100 -2.20 -13.77 -11.63
C ALA A 100 -0.96 -12.97 -12.12
N MET A 101 -1.23 -12.27 -13.23
CA MET A 101 -0.38 -11.34 -13.97
C MET A 101 0.65 -11.98 -14.91
N GLU A 102 0.64 -11.50 -16.15
CA GLU A 102 1.61 -11.90 -17.17
C GLU A 102 3.03 -11.48 -16.72
N PRO A 103 4.04 -12.35 -16.82
CA PRO A 103 5.40 -12.01 -16.42
C PRO A 103 5.89 -10.69 -17.05
N GLY A 104 6.48 -9.81 -16.23
CA GLY A 104 6.95 -8.50 -16.67
C GLY A 104 5.90 -7.38 -16.64
N THR A 105 4.65 -7.67 -16.28
CA THR A 105 3.61 -6.65 -16.12
C THR A 105 3.56 -6.08 -14.71
N THR A 106 2.88 -4.94 -14.56
CA THR A 106 2.61 -4.27 -13.28
C THR A 106 1.14 -3.89 -13.20
N GLU A 107 0.52 -4.08 -12.04
CA GLU A 107 -0.91 -3.84 -11.83
C GLU A 107 -1.13 -3.16 -10.48
N LEU A 108 -1.89 -2.07 -10.51
CA LEU A 108 -2.27 -1.30 -9.34
C LEU A 108 -3.79 -1.42 -9.18
N PRO A 109 -4.29 -1.96 -8.05
CA PRO A 109 -5.71 -2.04 -7.79
C PRO A 109 -6.38 -0.67 -7.90
N ARG A 110 -7.63 -0.65 -8.36
CA ARG A 110 -8.41 0.59 -8.49
C ARG A 110 -8.46 1.32 -7.14
N GLY A 111 -8.19 2.63 -7.18
CA GLY A 111 -8.22 3.51 -6.01
C GLY A 111 -6.94 3.48 -5.18
N LEU A 112 -6.12 2.43 -5.31
CA LEU A 112 -4.80 2.42 -4.71
C LEU A 112 -3.87 3.35 -5.50
N CYS A 113 -3.04 4.07 -4.77
CA CYS A 113 -2.05 5.01 -5.27
C CYS A 113 -0.64 4.44 -5.03
N GLY A 114 0.35 4.99 -5.74
CA GLY A 114 1.72 4.49 -5.70
C GLY A 114 2.02 3.48 -6.81
N GLU A 115 3.00 2.62 -6.61
CA GLU A 115 3.37 1.62 -7.60
C GLU A 115 2.52 0.34 -7.46
N GLY A 116 2.21 -0.27 -8.60
CA GLY A 116 1.54 -1.57 -8.64
C GLY A 116 2.46 -2.73 -8.27
N LEU A 117 1.87 -3.91 -8.07
CA LEU A 117 2.61 -5.17 -7.94
C LEU A 117 3.24 -5.55 -9.27
N ARG A 118 4.49 -6.01 -9.23
CA ARG A 118 5.21 -6.55 -10.39
C ARG A 118 5.07 -8.07 -10.45
N ALA A 119 4.63 -8.56 -11.59
CA ALA A 119 4.59 -9.99 -11.86
C ALA A 119 6.01 -10.62 -11.86
N PRO A 120 6.12 -11.92 -11.53
CA PRO A 120 5.07 -12.81 -11.04
C PRO A 120 4.69 -12.53 -9.57
N VAL A 121 3.47 -12.92 -9.15
CA VAL A 121 3.03 -12.78 -7.74
C VAL A 121 2.70 -14.14 -7.09
N TRP A 122 2.83 -14.17 -5.77
CA TRP A 122 2.35 -15.23 -4.88
C TRP A 122 1.03 -14.77 -4.26
N TYR A 123 0.09 -15.69 -4.07
CA TYR A 123 -1.24 -15.39 -3.52
C TYR A 123 -1.52 -16.29 -2.31
N GLY A 124 -2.16 -15.71 -1.29
CA GLY A 124 -2.67 -16.43 -0.12
C GLY A 124 -3.97 -15.82 0.40
N THR A 125 -4.75 -16.61 1.13
CA THR A 125 -5.99 -16.18 1.79
C THR A 125 -5.84 -16.22 3.30
N THR A 126 -6.19 -15.13 3.97
CA THR A 126 -6.29 -15.05 5.43
C THR A 126 -7.77 -15.12 5.85
N PRO A 127 -8.09 -15.37 7.13
CA PRO A 127 -9.47 -15.26 7.62
C PRO A 127 -10.13 -13.92 7.26
N ASP A 128 -9.35 -12.84 7.26
CA ASP A 128 -9.86 -11.48 7.05
C ASP A 128 -9.77 -10.99 5.60
N GLY A 129 -9.26 -11.82 4.67
CA GLY A 129 -9.12 -11.42 3.27
C GLY A 129 -8.03 -12.16 2.47
N MET A 130 -7.25 -11.44 1.69
CA MET A 130 -6.23 -12.02 0.80
C MET A 130 -4.94 -11.21 0.75
N ILE A 131 -3.84 -11.89 0.48
CA ILE A 131 -2.50 -11.32 0.37
C ILE A 131 -1.90 -11.68 -0.99
N LEU A 132 -1.32 -10.69 -1.64
CA LEU A 132 -0.50 -10.81 -2.85
C LEU A 132 0.92 -10.34 -2.56
N VAL A 133 1.93 -11.06 -3.05
CA VAL A 133 3.35 -10.77 -2.80
C VAL A 133 4.15 -10.88 -4.09
N GLU A 134 4.98 -9.89 -4.39
CA GLU A 134 5.90 -9.96 -5.54
C GLU A 134 6.92 -11.09 -5.42
N ARG A 135 7.14 -11.79 -6.54
CA ARG A 135 8.11 -12.87 -6.65
C ARG A 135 9.26 -12.54 -7.58
N ALA A 136 10.38 -13.20 -7.35
CA ALA A 136 11.55 -13.06 -8.19
C ALA A 136 11.22 -13.47 -9.65
N PRO A 137 11.77 -12.76 -10.66
CA PRO A 137 11.58 -13.12 -12.07
C PRO A 137 12.21 -14.47 -12.46
N SER A 138 13.23 -14.90 -11.72
CA SER A 138 14.10 -16.05 -12.04
C SER A 138 13.41 -17.41 -11.93
N GLY A 139 12.28 -17.50 -11.24
CA GLY A 139 11.58 -18.77 -11.02
C GLY A 139 10.90 -18.82 -9.66
N ALA A 140 9.91 -19.69 -9.56
CA ALA A 140 8.84 -19.72 -8.57
C ALA A 140 9.24 -20.12 -7.12
N GLU A 141 10.45 -19.82 -6.65
CA GLU A 141 10.89 -20.23 -5.30
C GLU A 141 11.58 -19.11 -4.53
N GLU A 142 11.36 -17.86 -4.93
CA GLU A 142 11.86 -16.70 -4.20
C GLU A 142 10.88 -15.52 -4.28
N LEU A 143 10.79 -14.76 -3.18
CA LEU A 143 10.17 -13.45 -3.17
C LEU A 143 11.16 -12.41 -3.69
N ARG A 144 10.66 -11.28 -4.21
CA ARG A 144 11.54 -10.13 -4.44
C ARG A 144 12.09 -9.62 -3.10
N ARG A 145 13.25 -8.98 -3.13
CA ARG A 145 13.85 -8.33 -1.95
C ARG A 145 14.32 -6.91 -2.29
N PRO A 146 13.71 -5.86 -1.70
CA PRO A 146 12.47 -5.95 -0.92
C PRO A 146 11.28 -6.37 -1.81
N ALA A 147 10.27 -7.00 -1.21
CA ALA A 147 9.04 -7.37 -1.90
C ALA A 147 7.95 -6.34 -1.63
N ARG A 148 7.23 -5.95 -2.69
CA ARG A 148 5.93 -5.30 -2.52
C ARG A 148 4.88 -6.35 -2.17
N VAL A 149 4.05 -6.00 -1.20
CA VAL A 149 2.89 -6.78 -0.74
C VAL A 149 1.65 -5.93 -0.99
N GLN A 150 0.54 -6.59 -1.32
CA GLN A 150 -0.79 -6.00 -1.23
C GLN A 150 -1.69 -6.91 -0.40
N VAL A 151 -2.37 -6.34 0.58
CA VAL A 151 -3.28 -7.05 1.48
C VAL A 151 -4.65 -6.42 1.36
N THR A 152 -5.64 -7.22 1.01
CA THR A 152 -7.04 -6.82 1.01
C THR A 152 -7.70 -7.44 2.22
N PHE A 153 -8.35 -6.64 3.06
CA PHE A 153 -9.07 -7.13 4.23
C PHE A 153 -10.32 -6.30 4.54
N GLN A 154 -11.22 -6.87 5.33
CA GLN A 154 -12.37 -6.14 5.88
C GLN A 154 -11.90 -5.30 7.07
N TYR A 155 -12.17 -4.00 7.06
CA TYR A 155 -11.96 -3.18 8.25
C TYR A 155 -13.28 -3.04 9.01
N THR A 156 -13.19 -3.07 10.34
CA THR A 156 -14.31 -2.64 11.17
C THR A 156 -14.20 -1.14 11.34
N GLU A 157 -15.22 -0.39 10.91
CA GLU A 157 -15.28 1.04 11.19
C GLU A 157 -15.27 1.23 12.72
N PRO A 158 -14.39 2.10 13.27
CA PRO A 158 -14.44 2.39 14.69
C PRO A 158 -15.83 2.91 15.05
N ALA A 159 -16.46 2.30 16.05
CA ALA A 159 -17.77 2.72 16.52
C ALA A 159 -17.77 4.22 16.90
N PRO A 160 -18.83 4.98 16.57
CA PRO A 160 -18.90 6.42 16.81
C PRO A 160 -18.90 6.79 18.29
#